data_AF-A0A932E460-F1
#
_entry.id   AF-A0A932E460-F1
#
_cell.length_a   1.000
_cell.length_b   1.000
_cell.length_c   1.000
_cell.angle_alpha   90.00
_cell.angle_beta   90.00
_cell.angle_gamma   90.00
#
_symmetry.space_group_name_H-M   'P 1'
#
loop_
_entity.id
_entity.type
_entity.pdbx_description
1 polymer ?
#
loop_
_entity_poly.entity_id
_entity_poly.type
_entity_poly.pdbx_seq_one_letter_code
_entity_poly.pdbx_strand_id
1 'polypeptide(L)'
;MSPRPAGPRDWYKDAVFYEVHVKAFADGNGDGIGDFVGLTSRLDYLKDLGVDCLWILPMYPSPLRDDGYDIADFYGIHPAYGTVEDFQTFLDEARARDLRVIADLVMNHTSDAHPWFQASRSDPASPYADYYVWSDTDARYRDARIIFVDTEKSNWTFDPVRKAYYWHRFFSHQPDLNYDNPAVRAAMLDVMRFWLDRGLDGFRCDAVPYLVEREGTNCENLPETHEVLKEFRRVIDQEYGGDRLLLAEANQWPEDVRPYFGDGDEFHMAFHFPLMPRIYMAVRLEERLPIVDMFTHTPAIPPDCQWGLFLRNHDELTLEMVTNEERAFMYYAYAQDPEMKLNLGIRRRLAPLLDNDRRRIELLNSVLLTLPGSPIVYYGDEIGMGDNVYLGDRDGVRTPMQWSGDRNAGFSTADDGKLYLPVIADPVYGYQAVNVAAQT
;
A
#
# COMPACT_ATOMS: atom_id res chain seq x y z
N MET A 1 29.17 -4.87 -17.64
CA MET A 1 28.75 -6.28 -17.73
C MET A 1 27.34 -6.26 -18.24
N SER A 2 27.01 -6.94 -19.35
CA SER A 2 25.62 -7.04 -19.79
C SER A 2 24.81 -7.78 -18.71
N PRO A 3 23.61 -7.30 -18.33
CA PRO A 3 22.77 -8.01 -17.38
C PRO A 3 22.44 -9.39 -17.95
N ARG A 4 22.53 -10.40 -17.09
CA ARG A 4 22.03 -11.75 -17.41
C ARG A 4 20.51 -11.63 -17.58
N PRO A 5 19.90 -12.23 -18.62
CA PRO A 5 18.45 -12.28 -18.70
C PRO A 5 17.89 -12.88 -17.40
N ALA A 6 16.88 -12.23 -16.81
CA ALA A 6 16.21 -12.72 -15.61
C ALA A 6 15.73 -14.15 -15.83
N GLY A 7 16.01 -15.03 -14.85
CA GLY A 7 15.36 -16.33 -14.81
C GLY A 7 13.89 -16.18 -14.38
N PRO A 8 13.06 -17.24 -14.45
CA PRO A 8 11.68 -17.19 -13.97
C PRO A 8 11.50 -16.63 -12.55
N ARG A 9 12.53 -16.77 -11.70
CA ARG A 9 12.58 -16.32 -10.29
C ARG A 9 12.83 -14.82 -10.08
N ASP A 10 13.19 -14.07 -11.11
CA ASP A 10 13.56 -12.66 -11.03
C ASP A 10 12.61 -11.74 -11.82
N TRP A 11 11.41 -12.23 -12.18
CA TRP A 11 10.48 -11.54 -13.07
C TRP A 11 10.16 -10.10 -12.61
N TYR A 12 10.10 -9.90 -11.29
CA TYR A 12 9.78 -8.62 -10.68
C TYR A 12 10.84 -7.53 -10.94
N LYS A 13 12.06 -7.90 -11.37
CA LYS A 13 13.13 -6.94 -11.69
C LYS A 13 12.92 -6.22 -13.02
N ASP A 14 12.22 -6.87 -13.93
CA ASP A 14 11.93 -6.35 -15.27
C ASP A 14 10.48 -5.84 -15.39
N ALA A 15 9.67 -5.99 -14.34
CA ALA A 15 8.25 -5.67 -14.34
C ALA A 15 7.96 -4.18 -14.12
N VAL A 16 6.98 -3.66 -14.87
CA VAL A 16 6.25 -2.43 -14.53
C VAL A 16 5.02 -2.80 -13.71
N PHE A 17 4.94 -2.27 -12.49
CA PHE A 17 3.81 -2.48 -11.59
C PHE A 17 2.76 -1.38 -11.75
N TYR A 18 1.51 -1.73 -11.50
CA TYR A 18 0.38 -0.81 -11.48
C TYR A 18 -0.45 -1.00 -10.23
N GLU A 19 -0.45 0.01 -9.36
CA GLU A 19 -1.22 0.04 -8.11
C GLU A 19 -2.66 0.42 -8.40
N VAL A 20 -3.60 -0.45 -8.06
CA VAL A 20 -5.02 -0.29 -8.38
C VAL A 20 -5.92 -0.68 -7.22
N HIS A 21 -6.94 0.15 -6.99
CA HIS A 21 -8.01 -0.16 -6.04
C HIS A 21 -9.21 -0.71 -6.79
N VAL A 22 -9.64 -1.93 -6.44
CA VAL A 22 -10.80 -2.60 -7.06
C VAL A 22 -12.03 -1.68 -7.07
N LYS A 23 -12.36 -1.10 -5.91
CA LYS A 23 -13.50 -0.19 -5.74
C LYS A 23 -13.46 1.06 -6.61
N ALA A 24 -12.28 1.49 -7.04
CA ALA A 24 -12.09 2.75 -7.74
C ALA A 24 -11.91 2.59 -9.25
N PHE A 25 -11.65 1.36 -9.73
CA PHE A 25 -11.20 1.18 -11.09
C PHE A 25 -12.35 1.08 -12.10
N ALA A 26 -13.29 0.15 -11.91
CA ALA A 26 -14.48 0.04 -12.75
C ALA A 26 -15.60 -0.71 -12.02
N ASP A 27 -16.82 -0.21 -12.11
CA ASP A 27 -18.04 -0.86 -11.57
C ASP A 27 -18.67 -1.75 -12.65
N GLY A 28 -18.68 -3.05 -12.41
CA GLY A 28 -19.18 -4.06 -13.36
C GLY A 28 -20.68 -4.33 -13.24
N ASN A 29 -21.32 -3.89 -12.15
CA ASN A 29 -22.70 -4.25 -11.83
C ASN A 29 -23.68 -3.05 -11.73
N GLY A 30 -23.15 -1.82 -11.70
CA GLY A 30 -23.91 -0.57 -11.67
C GLY A 30 -24.42 -0.16 -10.28
N ASP A 31 -23.81 -0.62 -9.19
CA ASP A 31 -24.18 -0.25 -7.82
C ASP A 31 -23.47 1.01 -7.30
N GLY A 32 -22.45 1.49 -8.02
CA GLY A 32 -21.66 2.68 -7.69
C GLY A 32 -20.29 2.37 -7.08
N ILE A 33 -19.91 1.10 -6.95
CA ILE A 33 -18.65 0.65 -6.37
C ILE A 33 -17.94 -0.25 -7.39
N GLY A 34 -16.62 -0.06 -7.54
CA GLY A 34 -15.82 -0.92 -8.41
C GLY A 34 -15.73 -2.35 -7.88
N ASP A 35 -15.68 -3.32 -8.78
CA ASP A 35 -15.69 -4.75 -8.46
C ASP A 35 -14.74 -5.55 -9.37
N PHE A 36 -14.50 -6.82 -9.05
CA PHE A 36 -13.58 -7.66 -9.84
C PHE A 36 -14.10 -7.94 -11.26
N VAL A 37 -15.41 -7.91 -11.50
CA VAL A 37 -15.98 -8.05 -12.85
C VAL A 37 -15.62 -6.83 -13.69
N GLY A 38 -15.80 -5.64 -13.12
CA GLY A 38 -15.39 -4.37 -13.70
C GLY A 38 -13.89 -4.31 -13.96
N LEU A 39 -13.06 -4.65 -12.97
CA LEU A 39 -11.60 -4.68 -13.13
C LEU A 39 -11.17 -5.66 -14.23
N THR A 40 -11.76 -6.87 -14.28
CA THR A 40 -11.50 -7.86 -15.33
C THR A 40 -11.79 -7.30 -16.73
N SER A 41 -12.88 -6.54 -16.88
CA SER A 41 -13.25 -5.92 -18.16
C SER A 41 -12.25 -4.86 -18.66
N ARG A 42 -11.32 -4.41 -17.81
CA ARG A 42 -10.32 -3.38 -18.11
C ARG A 42 -8.89 -3.92 -18.23
N LEU A 43 -8.69 -5.23 -18.17
CA LEU A 43 -7.36 -5.85 -18.29
C LEU A 43 -6.69 -5.58 -19.65
N ASP A 44 -7.47 -5.47 -20.73
CA ASP A 44 -6.93 -5.13 -22.06
C ASP A 44 -6.26 -3.74 -22.05
N TYR A 45 -6.88 -2.75 -21.39
CA TYR A 45 -6.29 -1.41 -21.22
C TYR A 45 -4.96 -1.47 -20.48
N LEU A 46 -4.89 -2.21 -19.38
CA LEU A 46 -3.68 -2.36 -18.57
C LEU A 46 -2.56 -3.06 -19.37
N LYS A 47 -2.93 -4.06 -20.18
CA LYS A 47 -1.98 -4.74 -21.05
C LYS A 47 -1.45 -3.82 -22.15
N ASP A 48 -2.33 -3.07 -22.81
CA ASP A 48 -1.96 -2.12 -23.87
C ASP A 48 -1.11 -0.96 -23.33
N LEU A 49 -1.32 -0.56 -22.08
CA LEU A 49 -0.50 0.43 -21.37
C LEU A 49 0.96 -0.06 -21.17
N GLY A 50 1.18 -1.38 -21.20
CA GLY A 50 2.50 -1.99 -21.01
C GLY A 50 2.81 -2.35 -19.56
N VAL A 51 1.78 -2.57 -18.74
CA VAL A 51 1.92 -3.09 -17.36
C VAL A 51 2.23 -4.59 -17.38
N ASP A 52 3.05 -5.05 -16.43
CA ASP A 52 3.39 -6.47 -16.26
C ASP A 52 2.77 -7.07 -14.99
N CYS A 53 2.61 -6.25 -13.93
CA CYS A 53 2.05 -6.71 -12.66
C CYS A 53 1.05 -5.73 -12.05
N LEU A 54 -0.10 -6.24 -11.63
CA LEU A 54 -1.09 -5.49 -10.87
C LEU A 54 -0.83 -5.67 -9.38
N TRP A 55 -0.74 -4.56 -8.66
CA TRP A 55 -0.80 -4.52 -7.20
C TRP A 55 -2.21 -4.11 -6.79
N ILE A 56 -2.93 -5.06 -6.20
CA ILE A 56 -4.30 -4.88 -5.73
C ILE A 56 -4.28 -4.44 -4.26
N LEU A 57 -4.84 -3.26 -3.99
CA LEU A 57 -5.13 -2.75 -2.64
C LEU A 57 -6.04 -3.73 -1.85
N PRO A 58 -6.16 -3.61 -0.51
CA PRO A 58 -6.89 -4.59 0.30
C PRO A 58 -8.28 -4.94 -0.26
N MET A 59 -8.47 -6.22 -0.56
CA MET A 59 -9.66 -6.76 -1.22
C MET A 59 -10.61 -7.51 -0.27
N TYR A 60 -10.29 -7.51 1.02
CA TYR A 60 -10.86 -8.39 2.03
C TYR A 60 -12.12 -7.80 2.70
N PRO A 61 -13.01 -8.62 3.28
CA PRO A 61 -14.05 -8.15 4.18
C PRO A 61 -13.47 -7.26 5.28
N SER A 62 -14.04 -6.06 5.42
CA SER A 62 -13.57 -4.99 6.29
C SER A 62 -14.74 -4.04 6.56
N PRO A 63 -14.80 -3.36 7.72
CA PRO A 63 -15.74 -2.26 7.92
C PRO A 63 -15.30 -0.97 7.22
N LEU A 64 -14.16 -0.97 6.52
CA LEU A 64 -13.59 0.11 5.72
C LEU A 64 -13.34 1.39 6.53
N ARG A 65 -12.95 1.25 7.81
CA ARG A 65 -12.65 2.42 8.66
C ARG A 65 -11.24 2.93 8.44
N ASP A 66 -10.36 2.09 7.90
CA ASP A 66 -9.09 2.48 7.25
C ASP A 66 -9.07 1.91 5.82
N ASP A 67 -10.22 2.04 5.15
CA ASP A 67 -10.37 1.77 3.73
C ASP A 67 -9.97 0.36 3.25
N GLY A 68 -10.12 -0.63 4.13
CA GLY A 68 -9.79 -2.03 3.84
C GLY A 68 -8.53 -2.53 4.53
N TYR A 69 -7.68 -1.63 5.04
CA TYR A 69 -6.51 -2.00 5.85
C TYR A 69 -6.91 -2.55 7.23
N ASP A 70 -8.10 -2.23 7.72
CA ASP A 70 -8.72 -2.88 8.87
C ASP A 70 -9.46 -4.16 8.46
N ILE A 71 -8.72 -5.26 8.24
CA ILE A 71 -9.26 -6.54 7.74
C ILE A 71 -10.07 -7.28 8.82
N ALA A 72 -11.31 -7.66 8.50
CA ALA A 72 -12.20 -8.45 9.37
C ALA A 72 -12.25 -9.95 9.02
N ASP A 73 -11.84 -10.33 7.81
CA ASP A 73 -11.65 -11.74 7.40
C ASP A 73 -10.61 -11.84 6.28
N PHE A 74 -9.50 -12.53 6.53
CA PHE A 74 -8.42 -12.70 5.55
C PHE A 74 -8.73 -13.67 4.40
N TYR A 75 -9.79 -14.48 4.50
CA TYR A 75 -10.10 -15.58 3.57
C TYR A 75 -11.22 -15.27 2.59
N GLY A 76 -11.82 -14.08 2.69
CA GLY A 76 -12.92 -13.63 1.82
C GLY A 76 -12.51 -12.51 0.86
N ILE A 77 -13.44 -12.18 -0.02
CA ILE A 77 -13.45 -10.91 -0.78
C ILE A 77 -14.52 -10.01 -0.17
N HIS A 78 -14.24 -8.71 -0.09
CA HIS A 78 -15.20 -7.73 0.41
C HIS A 78 -16.50 -7.85 -0.41
N PRO A 79 -17.70 -7.93 0.22
CA PRO A 79 -18.93 -8.21 -0.52
C PRO A 79 -19.25 -7.22 -1.64
N ALA A 80 -18.80 -5.97 -1.54
CA ALA A 80 -18.95 -4.95 -2.59
C ALA A 80 -18.03 -5.16 -3.80
N TYR A 81 -16.97 -5.99 -3.68
CA TYR A 81 -16.00 -6.22 -4.76
C TYR A 81 -16.28 -7.52 -5.52
N GLY A 82 -17.24 -8.33 -5.06
CA GLY A 82 -17.62 -9.61 -5.65
C GLY A 82 -17.32 -10.78 -4.72
N THR A 83 -16.99 -11.92 -5.32
CA THR A 83 -16.77 -13.21 -4.65
C THR A 83 -15.35 -13.72 -4.85
N VAL A 84 -14.98 -14.80 -4.13
CA VAL A 84 -13.69 -15.49 -4.37
C VAL A 84 -13.65 -16.07 -5.79
N GLU A 85 -14.79 -16.47 -6.34
CA GLU A 85 -14.92 -16.95 -7.71
C GLU A 85 -14.70 -15.83 -8.75
N ASP A 86 -15.21 -14.62 -8.50
CA ASP A 86 -14.94 -13.46 -9.36
C ASP A 86 -13.45 -13.11 -9.33
N PHE A 87 -12.84 -13.16 -8.15
CA PHE A 87 -11.39 -12.98 -8.00
C PHE A 87 -10.58 -14.06 -8.74
N GLN A 88 -10.99 -15.32 -8.67
CA GLN A 88 -10.34 -16.40 -9.43
C GLN A 88 -10.44 -16.16 -10.94
N THR A 89 -11.61 -15.72 -11.42
CA THR A 89 -11.80 -15.36 -12.83
C THR A 89 -10.88 -14.22 -13.24
N PHE A 90 -10.75 -13.19 -12.40
CA PHE A 90 -9.81 -12.09 -12.61
C PHE A 90 -8.36 -12.57 -12.70
N LEU A 91 -7.91 -13.46 -11.80
CA LEU A 91 -6.56 -14.02 -11.85
C LEU A 91 -6.31 -14.81 -13.15
N ASP A 92 -7.27 -15.63 -13.57
CA ASP A 92 -7.15 -16.44 -14.79
C ASP A 92 -7.09 -15.56 -16.05
N GLU A 93 -7.91 -14.51 -16.11
CA GLU A 93 -7.93 -13.54 -17.22
C GLU A 93 -6.70 -12.62 -17.25
N ALA A 94 -6.16 -12.25 -16.09
CA ALA A 94 -4.89 -11.52 -15.98
C ALA A 94 -3.75 -12.40 -16.52
N ARG A 95 -3.68 -13.65 -16.06
CA ARG A 95 -2.69 -14.63 -16.53
C ARG A 95 -2.80 -14.89 -18.04
N ALA A 96 -4.01 -14.93 -18.60
CA ALA A 96 -4.22 -15.09 -20.04
C ALA A 96 -3.62 -13.93 -20.88
N ARG A 97 -3.31 -12.80 -20.25
CA ARG A 97 -2.68 -11.61 -20.84
C ARG A 97 -1.22 -11.43 -20.42
N ASP A 98 -0.63 -12.45 -19.81
CA ASP A 98 0.70 -12.42 -19.21
C ASP A 98 0.84 -11.28 -18.16
N LEU A 99 -0.23 -10.98 -17.43
CA LEU A 99 -0.22 -10.07 -16.28
C LEU A 99 -0.10 -10.89 -15.00
N ARG A 100 0.84 -10.51 -14.14
CA ARG A 100 0.94 -11.04 -12.78
C ARG A 100 0.11 -10.21 -11.81
N VAL A 101 -0.29 -10.83 -10.70
CA VAL A 101 -1.09 -10.15 -9.66
C VAL A 101 -0.48 -10.37 -8.30
N ILE A 102 -0.15 -9.27 -7.61
CA ILE A 102 0.11 -9.27 -6.17
C ILE A 102 -1.04 -8.56 -5.44
N ALA A 103 -1.28 -8.95 -4.20
CA ALA A 103 -2.27 -8.30 -3.35
C ALA A 103 -1.61 -7.71 -2.10
N ASP A 104 -2.25 -6.70 -1.53
CA ASP A 104 -1.91 -6.21 -0.21
C ASP A 104 -2.14 -7.27 0.86
N LEU A 105 -1.19 -7.46 1.77
CA LEU A 105 -1.33 -8.29 2.95
C LEU A 105 -1.02 -7.46 4.19
N VAL A 106 -2.05 -7.15 4.97
CA VAL A 106 -1.90 -6.48 6.27
C VAL A 106 -1.38 -7.48 7.29
N MET A 107 -0.10 -7.36 7.61
CA MET A 107 0.59 -8.29 8.52
C MET A 107 0.43 -7.87 9.97
N ASN A 108 0.53 -6.57 10.25
CA ASN A 108 0.68 -6.08 11.62
C ASN A 108 -0.57 -6.22 12.49
N HIS A 109 -1.75 -6.03 11.92
CA HIS A 109 -2.98 -5.83 12.68
C HIS A 109 -4.21 -6.39 11.95
N THR A 110 -5.33 -6.50 12.66
CA THR A 110 -6.64 -6.81 12.08
C THR A 110 -7.63 -5.71 12.45
N SER A 111 -8.83 -5.72 11.87
CA SER A 111 -9.97 -4.96 12.41
C SER A 111 -10.31 -5.40 13.83
N ASP A 112 -10.83 -4.48 14.66
CA ASP A 112 -11.50 -4.81 15.91
C ASP A 112 -12.76 -5.66 15.69
N ALA A 113 -13.32 -5.68 14.48
CA ALA A 113 -14.42 -6.56 14.10
C ALA A 113 -13.97 -8.00 13.77
N HIS A 114 -12.66 -8.27 13.65
CA HIS A 114 -12.15 -9.58 13.30
C HIS A 114 -12.56 -10.64 14.35
N PRO A 115 -13.01 -11.84 13.94
CA PRO A 115 -13.41 -12.90 14.88
C PRO A 115 -12.35 -13.25 15.93
N TRP A 116 -11.06 -13.18 15.55
CA TRP A 116 -9.95 -13.35 16.50
C TRP A 116 -9.98 -12.30 17.62
N PHE A 117 -10.16 -11.01 17.31
CA PHE A 117 -10.21 -9.95 18.33
C PHE A 117 -11.44 -10.08 19.21
N GLN A 118 -12.60 -10.36 18.59
CA GLN A 118 -13.86 -10.57 19.31
C GLN A 118 -13.76 -11.75 20.28
N ALA A 119 -13.13 -12.85 19.88
CA ALA A 119 -12.86 -13.98 20.77
C ALA A 119 -11.81 -13.65 21.84
N SER A 120 -10.75 -12.91 21.47
CA SER A 120 -9.68 -12.50 22.39
C SER A 120 -10.21 -11.60 23.51
N ARG A 121 -11.04 -10.60 23.19
CA ARG A 121 -11.55 -9.64 24.17
C ARG A 121 -12.63 -10.23 25.09
N SER A 122 -13.36 -11.25 24.64
CA SER A 122 -14.52 -11.80 25.35
C SER A 122 -14.18 -12.92 26.32
N ASP A 123 -13.19 -13.75 26.00
CA ASP A 123 -12.81 -14.90 26.83
C ASP A 123 -11.28 -15.04 26.95
N PRO A 124 -10.69 -14.71 28.11
CA PRO A 124 -9.26 -14.92 28.37
C PRO A 124 -8.80 -16.38 28.32
N ALA A 125 -9.72 -17.36 28.31
CA ALA A 125 -9.39 -18.78 28.11
C ALA A 125 -9.53 -19.24 26.64
N SER A 126 -9.96 -18.35 25.74
CA SER A 126 -10.05 -18.61 24.30
C SER A 126 -8.69 -18.97 23.71
N PRO A 127 -8.62 -19.83 22.67
CA PRO A 127 -7.37 -20.01 21.93
C PRO A 127 -6.83 -18.72 21.29
N TYR A 128 -7.69 -17.70 21.14
CA TYR A 128 -7.34 -16.37 20.63
C TYR A 128 -6.99 -15.35 21.73
N ALA A 129 -6.97 -15.75 23.01
CA ALA A 129 -6.73 -14.83 24.13
C ALA A 129 -5.41 -14.04 23.98
N ASP A 130 -4.37 -14.67 23.43
CA ASP A 130 -3.04 -14.07 23.23
C ASP A 130 -2.73 -13.80 21.75
N TYR A 131 -3.75 -13.68 20.89
CA TYR A 131 -3.57 -13.25 19.49
C TYR A 131 -3.25 -11.77 19.36
N TYR A 132 -3.51 -10.97 20.41
CA TYR A 132 -3.29 -9.53 20.43
C TYR A 132 -2.47 -9.14 21.64
N VAL A 133 -1.89 -7.95 21.61
CA VAL A 133 -1.00 -7.45 22.66
C VAL A 133 -1.81 -6.71 23.72
N TRP A 134 -1.95 -7.32 24.91
CA TRP A 134 -2.73 -6.78 26.03
C TRP A 134 -1.84 -6.26 27.17
N SER A 135 -2.35 -5.27 27.92
CA SER A 135 -1.73 -4.78 29.15
C SER A 135 -2.76 -4.25 30.15
N ASP A 136 -2.49 -4.38 31.44
CA ASP A 136 -3.30 -3.74 32.49
C ASP A 136 -3.13 -2.21 32.53
N THR A 137 -2.11 -1.67 31.84
CA THR A 137 -1.78 -0.24 31.83
C THR A 137 -1.43 0.24 30.42
N ASP A 138 -1.58 1.53 30.16
CA ASP A 138 -1.09 2.20 28.94
C ASP A 138 0.39 2.63 29.03
N ALA A 139 1.14 2.11 30.00
CA ALA A 139 2.46 2.60 30.37
C ALA A 139 3.64 1.88 29.68
N ARG A 140 3.37 0.85 28.88
CA ARG A 140 4.37 0.03 28.17
C ARG A 140 4.76 0.66 26.84
N TYR A 141 5.98 0.38 26.37
CA TYR A 141 6.47 0.81 25.04
C TYR A 141 6.46 2.33 24.82
N ARG A 142 6.84 3.10 25.85
CA ARG A 142 6.72 4.58 25.88
C ARG A 142 7.52 5.32 24.82
N ASP A 143 8.57 4.69 24.29
CA ASP A 143 9.46 5.30 23.30
C ASP A 143 8.97 5.08 21.86
N ALA A 144 7.92 4.29 21.65
CA ALA A 144 7.26 4.15 20.36
C ALA A 144 6.43 5.39 20.03
N ARG A 145 6.63 5.94 18.83
CA ARG A 145 5.88 7.09 18.34
C ARG A 145 4.44 6.71 17.99
N ILE A 146 3.55 7.70 17.96
CA ILE A 146 2.22 7.60 17.36
C ILE A 146 2.35 7.93 15.88
N ILE A 147 1.81 7.08 15.00
CA ILE A 147 1.86 7.29 13.54
C ILE A 147 0.77 8.28 13.12
N PHE A 148 -0.49 7.99 13.42
CA PHE A 148 -1.64 8.85 13.10
C PHE A 148 -1.87 9.92 14.17
N VAL A 149 -0.92 10.85 14.28
CA VAL A 149 -0.88 11.90 15.32
C VAL A 149 -2.07 12.86 15.31
N ASP A 150 -2.77 12.99 14.19
CA ASP A 150 -3.94 13.86 14.06
C ASP A 150 -5.22 13.23 14.67
N THR A 151 -5.22 11.91 14.87
CA THR A 151 -6.39 11.13 15.32
C THR A 151 -6.15 10.44 16.65
N GLU A 152 -5.03 9.73 16.78
CA GLU A 152 -4.73 8.90 17.95
C GLU A 152 -3.94 9.67 19.01
N LYS A 153 -4.31 9.46 20.27
CA LYS A 153 -3.65 10.10 21.43
C LYS A 153 -2.65 9.20 22.12
N SER A 154 -2.71 7.91 21.83
CA SER A 154 -1.94 6.84 22.46
C SER A 154 -1.96 5.64 21.52
N ASN A 155 -0.92 4.81 21.61
CA ASN A 155 -0.90 3.49 20.96
C ASN A 155 -1.58 2.40 21.83
N TRP A 156 -2.17 2.80 22.96
CA TRP A 156 -2.94 1.93 23.85
C TRP A 156 -4.38 2.43 23.97
N THR A 157 -5.35 1.55 23.70
CA THR A 157 -6.78 1.82 23.90
C THR A 157 -7.37 0.84 24.92
N PHE A 158 -8.17 1.37 25.85
CA PHE A 158 -8.83 0.54 26.88
C PHE A 158 -10.04 -0.19 26.30
N ASP A 159 -10.03 -1.53 26.37
CA ASP A 159 -11.18 -2.35 26.01
C ASP A 159 -12.13 -2.53 27.20
N PRO A 160 -13.40 -2.10 27.11
CA PRO A 160 -14.34 -2.19 28.22
C PRO A 160 -14.83 -3.62 28.53
N VAL A 161 -14.68 -4.56 27.58
CA VAL A 161 -15.12 -5.97 27.76
C VAL A 161 -14.05 -6.74 28.50
N ARG A 162 -12.81 -6.70 28.00
CA ARG A 162 -11.64 -7.35 28.60
C ARG A 162 -11.13 -6.62 29.84
N LYS A 163 -11.46 -5.34 30.00
CA LYS A 163 -11.00 -4.45 31.08
C LYS A 163 -9.47 -4.33 31.13
N ALA A 164 -8.85 -4.29 29.96
CA ALA A 164 -7.42 -4.13 29.76
C ALA A 164 -7.19 -3.24 28.54
N TYR A 165 -6.00 -2.69 28.43
CA TYR A 165 -5.55 -1.98 27.24
C TYR A 165 -5.06 -2.96 26.18
N TYR A 166 -5.32 -2.67 24.91
CA TYR A 166 -4.68 -3.35 23.78
C TYR A 166 -3.84 -2.36 22.98
N TRP A 167 -2.78 -2.89 22.37
CA TRP A 167 -1.87 -2.13 21.53
C TRP A 167 -2.44 -1.95 20.12
N HIS A 168 -2.19 -0.79 19.54
CA HIS A 168 -2.41 -0.50 18.12
C HIS A 168 -1.41 0.55 17.65
N ARG A 169 -0.76 0.32 16.50
CA ARG A 169 0.15 1.31 15.88
C ARG A 169 -0.56 2.33 15.01
N PHE A 170 -1.70 1.91 14.46
CA PHE A 170 -2.57 2.68 13.59
C PHE A 170 -3.80 3.12 14.40
N PHE A 171 -5.01 3.09 13.81
CA PHE A 171 -6.21 3.50 14.54
C PHE A 171 -6.56 2.53 15.66
N SER A 172 -7.33 3.02 16.64
CA SER A 172 -7.78 2.20 17.77
C SER A 172 -8.60 0.98 17.33
N HIS A 173 -9.17 0.97 16.13
CA HIS A 173 -9.91 -0.16 15.58
C HIS A 173 -9.07 -1.12 14.76
N GLN A 174 -7.74 -0.97 14.80
CA GLN A 174 -6.75 -1.83 14.19
C GLN A 174 -5.85 -2.45 15.27
N PRO A 175 -6.39 -3.33 16.15
CA PRO A 175 -5.58 -3.98 17.18
C PRO A 175 -4.45 -4.82 16.57
N ASP A 176 -3.25 -4.62 17.10
CA ASP A 176 -2.03 -5.27 16.64
C ASP A 176 -1.98 -6.75 17.04
N LEU A 177 -1.55 -7.58 16.09
CA LEU A 177 -1.33 -9.02 16.28
C LEU A 177 -0.07 -9.27 17.10
N ASN A 178 -0.15 -10.24 18.01
CA ASN A 178 0.96 -10.59 18.89
C ASN A 178 1.91 -11.60 18.24
N TYR A 179 2.97 -11.14 17.60
CA TYR A 179 3.93 -12.01 16.90
C TYR A 179 4.85 -12.83 17.81
N ASP A 180 4.93 -12.54 19.12
CA ASP A 180 5.58 -13.44 20.09
C ASP A 180 4.81 -14.77 20.21
N ASN A 181 3.51 -14.78 19.86
CA ASN A 181 2.69 -15.98 19.83
C ASN A 181 2.93 -16.80 18.54
N PRO A 182 3.48 -18.03 18.62
CA PRO A 182 3.70 -18.86 17.44
C PRO A 182 2.40 -19.24 16.70
N ALA A 183 1.24 -19.22 17.38
CA ALA A 183 -0.04 -19.48 16.73
C ALA A 183 -0.45 -18.33 15.79
N VAL A 184 -0.09 -17.08 16.10
CA VAL A 184 -0.31 -15.92 15.21
C VAL A 184 0.55 -16.05 13.95
N ARG A 185 1.83 -16.40 14.11
CA ARG A 185 2.74 -16.65 12.98
C ARG A 185 2.24 -17.76 12.07
N ALA A 186 1.79 -18.88 12.65
CA ALA A 186 1.20 -19.97 11.90
C ALA A 186 -0.08 -19.55 11.16
N ALA A 187 -0.97 -18.79 11.81
CA ALA A 187 -2.21 -18.30 11.19
C ALA A 187 -1.93 -17.37 10.00
N MET A 188 -0.96 -16.45 10.12
CA MET A 188 -0.60 -15.55 9.02
C MET A 188 0.06 -16.29 7.85
N LEU A 189 0.85 -17.34 8.11
CA LEU A 189 1.33 -18.24 7.04
C LEU A 189 0.17 -18.97 6.35
N ASP A 190 -0.85 -19.41 7.09
CA ASP A 190 -2.03 -20.05 6.50
C ASP A 190 -2.86 -19.07 5.65
N VAL A 191 -2.92 -17.79 6.03
CA VAL A 191 -3.48 -16.72 5.18
C VAL A 191 -2.70 -16.59 3.88
N MET A 192 -1.37 -16.53 3.94
CA MET A 192 -0.53 -16.44 2.73
C MET A 192 -0.74 -17.65 1.82
N ARG A 193 -0.74 -18.88 2.37
CA ARG A 193 -0.95 -20.11 1.62
C ARG A 193 -2.27 -20.11 0.88
N PHE A 194 -3.35 -19.69 1.54
CA PHE A 194 -4.68 -19.69 0.96
C PHE A 194 -4.76 -18.93 -0.37
N TRP A 195 -4.10 -17.77 -0.47
CA TRP A 195 -4.10 -16.97 -1.70
C TRP A 195 -3.05 -17.43 -2.71
N LEU A 196 -1.88 -17.87 -2.26
CA LEU A 196 -0.84 -18.39 -3.15
C LEU A 196 -1.24 -19.72 -3.83
N ASP A 197 -1.98 -20.58 -3.12
CA ASP A 197 -2.55 -21.83 -3.63
C ASP A 197 -3.57 -21.57 -4.76
N ARG A 198 -4.21 -20.40 -4.77
CA ARG A 198 -5.15 -19.96 -5.82
C ARG A 198 -4.46 -19.35 -7.03
N GLY A 199 -3.15 -19.14 -6.95
CA GLY A 199 -2.34 -18.68 -8.08
C GLY A 199 -1.82 -17.26 -7.96
N LEU A 200 -2.14 -16.53 -6.89
CA LEU A 200 -1.60 -15.17 -6.64
C LEU A 200 -0.07 -15.18 -6.74
N ASP A 201 0.51 -14.16 -7.39
CA ASP A 201 1.94 -14.10 -7.67
C ASP A 201 2.77 -13.54 -6.52
N GLY A 202 2.15 -13.06 -5.45
CA GLY A 202 2.87 -12.51 -4.32
C GLY A 202 2.05 -11.52 -3.50
N PHE A 203 2.75 -10.87 -2.57
CA PHE A 203 2.15 -9.87 -1.68
C PHE A 203 2.98 -8.60 -1.59
N ARG A 204 2.30 -7.46 -1.49
CA ARG A 204 2.84 -6.28 -0.82
C ARG A 204 2.49 -6.43 0.66
N CYS A 205 3.50 -6.55 1.51
CA CYS A 205 3.35 -6.73 2.94
C CYS A 205 3.36 -5.36 3.62
N ASP A 206 2.21 -5.00 4.17
CA ASP A 206 1.95 -3.73 4.85
C ASP A 206 2.52 -3.71 6.27
N ALA A 207 2.97 -2.54 6.72
CA ALA A 207 3.29 -2.25 8.11
C ALA A 207 4.35 -3.18 8.74
N VAL A 208 5.25 -3.75 7.92
CA VAL A 208 6.22 -4.75 8.36
C VAL A 208 7.24 -4.27 9.39
N PRO A 209 7.54 -2.96 9.56
CA PRO A 209 8.43 -2.53 10.63
C PRO A 209 7.91 -2.70 12.05
N TYR A 210 6.61 -2.96 12.19
CA TYR A 210 5.93 -2.77 13.46
C TYR A 210 5.52 -4.08 14.15
N LEU A 211 5.84 -5.24 13.56
CA LEU A 211 5.29 -6.55 13.99
C LEU A 211 5.60 -6.94 15.44
N VAL A 212 6.73 -6.49 16.00
CA VAL A 212 7.20 -6.88 17.33
C VAL A 212 7.53 -5.65 18.16
N GLU A 213 7.05 -5.63 19.41
CA GLU A 213 7.33 -4.58 20.38
C GLU A 213 8.26 -5.05 21.51
N ARG A 214 9.13 -4.15 21.98
CA ARG A 214 10.02 -4.39 23.12
C ARG A 214 10.10 -3.17 24.02
N GLU A 215 10.22 -3.38 25.33
CA GLU A 215 10.45 -2.28 26.26
C GLU A 215 11.83 -1.65 26.04
N GLY A 216 11.91 -0.32 26.14
CA GLY A 216 13.16 0.43 25.96
C GLY A 216 13.61 0.55 24.50
N THR A 217 12.74 0.25 23.53
CA THR A 217 12.95 0.50 22.11
C THR A 217 11.81 1.35 21.56
N ASN A 218 11.97 1.86 20.33
CA ASN A 218 10.91 2.54 19.59
C ASN A 218 9.89 1.59 18.95
N CYS A 219 10.03 0.27 19.14
CA CYS A 219 9.19 -0.76 18.53
C CYS A 219 9.14 -0.71 17.00
N GLU A 220 10.24 -0.36 16.34
CA GLU A 220 10.36 -0.38 14.88
C GLU A 220 11.65 -1.12 14.47
N ASN A 221 11.60 -1.87 13.36
CA ASN A 221 12.77 -2.53 12.76
C ASN A 221 13.51 -3.49 13.73
N LEU A 222 12.78 -4.10 14.67
CA LEU A 222 13.41 -4.95 15.68
C LEU A 222 13.99 -6.22 15.05
N PRO A 223 15.11 -6.76 15.56
CA PRO A 223 15.67 -8.01 15.04
C PRO A 223 14.66 -9.16 15.01
N GLU A 224 13.79 -9.25 16.01
CA GLU A 224 12.74 -10.27 16.06
C GLU A 224 11.70 -10.13 14.95
N THR A 225 11.38 -8.90 14.53
CA THR A 225 10.55 -8.64 13.34
C THR A 225 11.20 -9.25 12.10
N HIS A 226 12.49 -8.99 11.88
CA HIS A 226 13.23 -9.56 10.75
C HIS A 226 13.28 -11.10 10.79
N GLU A 227 13.44 -11.71 11.96
CA GLU A 227 13.45 -13.17 12.07
C GLU A 227 12.08 -13.80 11.73
N VAL A 228 10.97 -13.14 12.06
CA VAL A 228 9.63 -13.56 11.61
C VAL A 228 9.50 -13.45 10.10
N LEU A 229 9.99 -12.35 9.50
CA LEU A 229 9.89 -12.12 8.07
C LEU A 229 10.74 -13.11 7.26
N LYS A 230 11.94 -13.46 7.75
CA LYS A 230 12.77 -14.54 7.19
C LYS A 230 12.13 -15.92 7.34
N GLU A 231 11.43 -16.18 8.44
CA GLU A 231 10.62 -17.39 8.59
C GLU A 231 9.59 -17.47 7.46
N PHE A 232 8.89 -16.37 7.19
CA PHE A 232 7.85 -16.32 6.17
C PHE A 232 8.42 -16.52 4.77
N ARG A 233 9.49 -15.78 4.43
CA ARG A 233 10.20 -15.95 3.17
C ARG A 233 10.64 -17.39 2.95
N ARG A 234 11.27 -18.02 3.95
CA ARG A 234 11.74 -19.40 3.87
C ARG A 234 10.60 -20.38 3.58
N VAL A 235 9.45 -20.21 4.22
CA VAL A 235 8.27 -21.06 3.98
C VAL A 235 7.75 -20.86 2.56
N ILE A 236 7.60 -19.62 2.11
CA ILE A 236 7.12 -19.32 0.75
C ILE A 236 8.07 -19.86 -0.33
N ASP A 237 9.38 -19.69 -0.16
CA ASP A 237 10.37 -20.23 -1.10
C ASP A 237 10.34 -21.76 -1.17
N GLN A 238 10.16 -22.43 -0.03
CA GLN A 238 10.10 -23.89 0.06
C GLN A 238 8.83 -24.46 -0.57
N GLU A 239 7.68 -23.83 -0.36
CA GLU A 239 6.38 -24.34 -0.80
C GLU A 239 6.03 -23.93 -2.24
N TYR A 240 6.48 -22.75 -2.69
CA TYR A 240 6.10 -22.16 -3.99
C TYR A 240 7.27 -21.95 -4.97
N GLY A 241 8.44 -22.51 -4.68
CA GLY A 241 9.55 -22.66 -5.64
C GLY A 241 10.30 -21.39 -6.02
N GLY A 242 10.03 -20.28 -5.32
CA GLY A 242 10.68 -18.97 -5.49
C GLY A 242 10.16 -18.15 -6.68
N ASP A 243 8.95 -18.44 -7.20
CA ASP A 243 8.29 -17.61 -8.24
C ASP A 243 7.38 -16.53 -7.64
N ARG A 244 7.20 -16.54 -6.32
CA ARG A 244 6.30 -15.62 -5.60
C ARG A 244 7.05 -14.42 -5.07
N LEU A 245 6.46 -13.25 -5.25
CA LEU A 245 7.02 -11.98 -4.80
C LEU A 245 6.59 -11.66 -3.36
N LEU A 246 7.53 -11.14 -2.57
CA LEU A 246 7.25 -10.44 -1.33
C LEU A 246 7.85 -9.04 -1.46
N LEU A 247 7.00 -8.02 -1.35
CA LEU A 247 7.34 -6.60 -1.41
C LEU A 247 7.10 -5.95 -0.05
N ALA A 248 8.13 -5.42 0.60
CA ALA A 248 8.04 -4.76 1.88
C ALA A 248 7.57 -3.31 1.75
N GLU A 249 6.54 -2.95 2.50
CA GLU A 249 6.31 -1.57 2.89
C GLU A 249 7.05 -1.23 4.17
N ALA A 250 8.25 -0.68 4.02
CA ALA A 250 9.05 -0.13 5.12
C ALA A 250 9.38 1.34 4.83
N ASN A 251 8.51 2.26 5.24
CA ASN A 251 8.79 3.70 5.17
C ASN A 251 9.76 4.10 6.29
N GLN A 252 11.05 3.83 6.07
CA GLN A 252 12.15 4.04 7.02
C GLN A 252 13.33 4.73 6.33
N TRP A 253 14.37 5.14 7.08
CA TRP A 253 15.61 5.65 6.47
C TRP A 253 16.32 4.56 5.64
N PRO A 254 17.14 4.91 4.62
CA PRO A 254 17.72 3.91 3.71
C PRO A 254 18.48 2.78 4.41
N GLU A 255 19.19 3.10 5.49
CA GLU A 255 19.95 2.16 6.30
C GLU A 255 19.07 1.17 7.09
N ASP A 256 17.85 1.58 7.42
CA ASP A 256 16.85 0.76 8.13
C ASP A 256 15.96 -0.01 7.15
N VAL A 257 15.80 0.44 5.90
CA VAL A 257 15.10 -0.32 4.87
C VAL A 257 15.97 -1.46 4.33
N ARG A 258 17.29 -1.28 4.21
CA ARG A 258 18.18 -2.35 3.67
C ARG A 258 18.07 -3.69 4.44
N PRO A 259 17.97 -3.72 5.77
CA PRO A 259 17.75 -4.95 6.53
C PRO A 259 16.58 -5.81 6.06
N TYR A 260 15.50 -5.23 5.52
CA TYR A 260 14.35 -5.99 5.03
C TYR A 260 14.65 -6.88 3.82
N PHE A 261 15.80 -6.71 3.15
CA PHE A 261 16.26 -7.65 2.13
C PHE A 261 17.01 -8.86 2.72
N GLY A 262 17.37 -8.81 4.01
CA GLY A 262 18.23 -9.81 4.65
C GLY A 262 19.56 -9.97 3.92
N ASP A 263 20.01 -11.20 3.76
CA ASP A 263 21.10 -11.57 2.85
C ASP A 263 20.55 -12.21 1.55
N GLY A 264 19.36 -11.76 1.13
CA GLY A 264 18.54 -12.37 0.07
C GLY A 264 17.45 -13.31 0.61
N ASP A 265 17.32 -13.41 1.93
CA ASP A 265 16.50 -14.40 2.66
C ASP A 265 15.30 -13.80 3.41
N GLU A 266 14.97 -12.52 3.15
CA GLU A 266 13.80 -11.84 3.72
C GLU A 266 12.85 -11.35 2.61
N PHE A 267 12.77 -10.06 2.29
CA PHE A 267 11.98 -9.59 1.14
C PHE A 267 12.74 -9.61 -0.18
N HIS A 268 12.01 -9.86 -1.27
CA HIS A 268 12.52 -9.76 -2.63
C HIS A 268 12.61 -8.28 -3.07
N MET A 269 11.58 -7.51 -2.69
CA MET A 269 11.49 -6.10 -2.97
C MET A 269 11.20 -5.28 -1.73
N ALA A 270 11.63 -4.03 -1.70
CA ALA A 270 11.15 -3.01 -0.75
C ALA A 270 10.95 -1.71 -1.50
N PHE A 271 9.98 -0.90 -1.08
CA PHE A 271 9.80 0.44 -1.64
C PHE A 271 10.98 1.34 -1.30
N HIS A 272 11.44 2.12 -2.27
CA HIS A 272 12.48 3.13 -2.04
C HIS A 272 11.87 4.45 -1.50
N PHE A 273 11.15 4.38 -0.37
CA PHE A 273 10.52 5.53 0.28
C PHE A 273 11.44 6.76 0.43
N PRO A 274 12.70 6.63 0.88
CA PRO A 274 13.58 7.78 1.07
C PRO A 274 13.82 8.63 -0.19
N LEU A 275 13.80 7.99 -1.37
CA LEU A 275 14.06 8.63 -2.66
C LEU A 275 12.87 9.48 -3.12
N MET A 276 11.65 9.00 -2.89
CA MET A 276 10.43 9.62 -3.42
C MET A 276 10.32 11.12 -3.07
N PRO A 277 10.40 11.57 -1.80
CA PRO A 277 10.32 13.00 -1.48
C PRO A 277 11.45 13.83 -2.10
N ARG A 278 12.64 13.23 -2.26
CA ARG A 278 13.83 13.91 -2.79
C ARG A 278 13.70 14.19 -4.29
N ILE A 279 12.94 13.38 -5.03
CA ILE A 279 12.61 13.67 -6.44
C ILE A 279 11.82 14.97 -6.55
N TYR A 280 10.79 15.16 -5.73
CA TYR A 280 10.02 16.41 -5.69
C TYR A 280 10.87 17.60 -5.27
N MET A 281 11.66 17.43 -4.21
CA MET A 281 12.58 18.48 -3.76
C MET A 281 13.55 18.92 -4.87
N ALA A 282 14.18 17.96 -5.55
CA ALA A 282 15.14 18.22 -6.61
C ALA A 282 14.53 19.03 -7.77
N VAL A 283 13.28 18.72 -8.14
CA VAL A 283 12.56 19.43 -9.19
C VAL A 283 12.24 20.87 -8.76
N ARG A 284 11.83 21.08 -7.51
CA ARG A 284 11.52 22.43 -7.02
C ARG A 284 12.76 23.30 -6.78
N LEU A 285 13.86 22.69 -6.37
CA LEU A 285 15.15 23.35 -6.16
C LEU A 285 15.93 23.55 -7.47
N GLU A 286 15.50 22.92 -8.56
CA GLU A 286 16.24 22.83 -9.83
C GLU A 286 17.67 22.26 -9.63
N GLU A 287 17.81 21.34 -8.67
CA GLU A 287 19.10 20.81 -8.22
C GLU A 287 19.03 19.29 -8.05
N ARG A 288 20.02 18.58 -8.61
CA ARG A 288 20.06 17.11 -8.55
C ARG A 288 20.53 16.53 -7.21
N LEU A 289 21.11 17.34 -6.34
CA LEU A 289 21.77 16.88 -5.11
C LEU A 289 20.86 16.05 -4.20
N PRO A 290 19.57 16.41 -3.95
CA PRO A 290 18.71 15.59 -3.11
C PRO A 290 18.58 14.12 -3.58
N ILE A 291 18.58 13.90 -4.90
CA ILE A 291 18.52 12.55 -5.49
C ILE A 291 19.89 11.85 -5.38
N VAL A 292 20.97 12.55 -5.76
CA VAL A 292 22.33 11.97 -5.77
C VAL A 292 22.78 11.60 -4.36
N ASP A 293 22.50 12.45 -3.37
CA ASP A 293 22.84 12.20 -1.98
C ASP A 293 22.08 10.99 -1.46
N MET A 294 20.81 10.80 -1.84
CA MET A 294 20.05 9.63 -1.45
C MET A 294 20.70 8.33 -1.94
N PHE A 295 21.06 8.24 -3.22
CA PHE A 295 21.76 7.06 -3.75
C PHE A 295 23.15 6.84 -3.15
N THR A 296 23.81 7.91 -2.68
CA THR A 296 25.11 7.80 -2.01
C THR A 296 24.98 7.17 -0.62
N HIS A 297 23.84 7.39 0.05
CA HIS A 297 23.57 6.87 1.40
C HIS A 297 22.73 5.58 1.40
N THR A 298 22.05 5.25 0.30
CA THR A 298 21.35 3.96 0.15
C THR A 298 22.37 2.82 0.04
N PRO A 299 22.44 1.89 1.01
CA PRO A 299 23.37 0.78 0.95
C PRO A 299 23.07 -0.18 -0.21
N ALA A 300 24.07 -0.93 -0.65
CA ALA A 300 23.86 -1.97 -1.66
C ALA A 300 22.94 -3.09 -1.13
N ILE A 301 22.10 -3.61 -2.02
CA ILE A 301 21.15 -4.70 -1.74
C ILE A 301 21.69 -6.04 -2.29
N PRO A 302 21.18 -7.19 -1.80
CA PRO A 302 21.51 -8.50 -2.37
C PRO A 302 21.21 -8.57 -3.88
N PRO A 303 22.00 -9.30 -4.69
CA PRO A 303 21.82 -9.35 -6.16
C PRO A 303 20.48 -9.92 -6.63
N ASP A 304 19.85 -10.75 -5.80
CA ASP A 304 18.54 -11.32 -6.01
C ASP A 304 17.41 -10.35 -5.60
N CYS A 305 17.66 -9.26 -4.88
CA CYS A 305 16.65 -8.28 -4.49
C CYS A 305 16.50 -7.10 -5.46
N GLN A 306 15.45 -6.29 -5.29
CA GLN A 306 15.17 -5.12 -6.13
C GLN A 306 14.43 -3.99 -5.39
N TRP A 307 14.71 -2.74 -5.73
CA TRP A 307 13.93 -1.59 -5.23
C TRP A 307 12.61 -1.44 -5.99
N GLY A 308 11.51 -1.17 -5.27
CA GLY A 308 10.26 -0.66 -5.84
C GLY A 308 10.26 0.86 -5.88
N LEU A 309 10.19 1.43 -7.08
CA LEU A 309 10.21 2.88 -7.30
C LEU A 309 8.80 3.39 -7.54
N PHE A 310 8.44 4.54 -6.97
CA PHE A 310 7.12 5.13 -7.14
C PHE A 310 7.20 6.66 -6.99
N LEU A 311 6.24 7.37 -7.58
CA LEU A 311 6.10 8.82 -7.42
C LEU A 311 4.99 9.17 -6.44
N ARG A 312 3.86 8.46 -6.51
CA ARG A 312 2.69 8.55 -5.64
C ARG A 312 2.07 7.16 -5.47
N ASN A 313 1.13 7.08 -4.55
CA ASN A 313 0.38 5.89 -4.17
C ASN A 313 -0.98 6.33 -3.59
N HIS A 314 -1.76 5.38 -3.09
CA HIS A 314 -3.05 5.60 -2.42
C HIS A 314 -2.99 6.38 -1.10
N ASP A 315 -1.82 6.59 -0.51
CA ASP A 315 -1.64 7.39 0.70
C ASP A 315 -1.25 8.84 0.38
N GLU A 316 -1.03 9.65 1.41
CA GLU A 316 -0.36 10.93 1.27
C GLU A 316 1.10 10.76 0.83
N LEU A 317 1.66 11.81 0.25
CA LEU A 317 3.11 11.93 0.07
C LEU A 317 3.73 12.04 1.46
N THR A 318 4.16 10.90 2.02
CA THR A 318 4.73 10.81 3.36
C THR A 318 6.03 11.62 3.47
N LEU A 319 6.13 12.39 4.55
CA LEU A 319 7.29 13.18 4.97
C LEU A 319 7.70 12.77 6.40
N GLU A 320 7.47 11.51 6.77
CA GLU A 320 7.95 10.95 8.04
C GLU A 320 9.48 10.86 8.04
N MET A 321 10.03 10.21 7.02
CA MET A 321 11.46 9.91 6.87
C MET A 321 12.22 11.00 6.09
N VAL A 322 12.01 12.25 6.52
CA VAL A 322 12.77 13.43 6.09
C VAL A 322 13.17 14.25 7.32
N THR A 323 14.20 15.09 7.18
CA THR A 323 14.56 16.05 8.23
C THR A 323 13.46 17.10 8.42
N ASN A 324 13.45 17.77 9.57
CA ASN A 324 12.47 18.83 9.86
C ASN A 324 12.54 19.99 8.85
N GLU A 325 13.74 20.32 8.36
CA GLU A 325 13.95 21.37 7.37
C GLU A 325 13.40 20.97 5.99
N GLU A 326 13.66 19.74 5.56
CA GLU A 326 13.10 19.19 4.33
C GLU A 326 11.56 19.12 4.38
N ARG A 327 10.99 18.70 5.52
CA ARG A 327 9.54 18.69 5.72
C ARG A 327 8.94 20.08 5.59
N ALA A 328 9.54 21.07 6.24
CA ALA A 328 9.08 22.46 6.16
C ALA A 328 9.16 22.99 4.72
N PHE A 329 10.23 22.68 3.99
CA PHE A 329 10.38 23.02 2.58
C PHE A 329 9.29 22.37 1.72
N MET A 330 9.05 21.06 1.90
CA MET A 330 8.03 20.32 1.15
C MET A 330 6.64 20.91 1.38
N TYR A 331 6.28 21.26 2.62
CA TYR A 331 5.03 21.94 2.90
C TYR A 331 4.93 23.31 2.23
N TYR A 332 5.99 24.11 2.28
CA TYR A 332 6.01 25.42 1.62
C TYR A 332 5.84 25.31 0.10
N ALA A 333 6.49 24.31 -0.51
CA ALA A 333 6.51 24.12 -1.95
C ALA A 333 5.22 23.49 -2.51
N TYR A 334 4.62 22.54 -1.78
CA TYR A 334 3.59 21.64 -2.33
C TYR A 334 2.27 21.63 -1.56
N ALA A 335 2.20 22.21 -0.36
CA ALA A 335 1.03 22.19 0.51
C ALA A 335 0.77 23.56 1.17
N GLN A 336 0.48 24.57 0.33
CA GLN A 336 0.18 25.93 0.80
C GLN A 336 -1.18 26.04 1.49
N ASP A 337 -2.17 25.26 1.03
CA ASP A 337 -3.44 25.10 1.72
C ASP A 337 -3.27 24.11 2.88
N PRO A 338 -3.65 24.46 4.12
CA PRO A 338 -3.61 23.54 5.26
C PRO A 338 -4.35 22.23 5.02
N GLU A 339 -5.45 22.23 4.25
CA GLU A 339 -6.23 21.04 3.94
C GLU A 339 -5.45 20.04 3.06
N MET A 340 -4.33 20.43 2.44
CA MET A 340 -3.48 19.51 1.68
C MET A 340 -2.59 18.64 2.58
N LYS A 341 -2.48 18.96 3.87
CA LYS A 341 -1.63 18.25 4.82
C LYS A 341 -2.45 17.23 5.59
N LEU A 342 -1.83 16.11 5.93
CA LEU A 342 -2.41 15.05 6.74
C LEU A 342 -1.28 14.30 7.43
N ASN A 343 -1.41 14.03 8.73
CA ASN A 343 -0.36 13.43 9.54
C ASN A 343 0.97 14.16 9.31
N LEU A 344 2.01 13.43 8.89
CA LEU A 344 3.29 13.98 8.46
C LEU A 344 3.46 13.88 6.94
N GLY A 345 2.48 14.30 6.14
CA GLY A 345 2.58 14.24 4.68
C GLY A 345 1.63 15.18 3.91
N ILE A 346 1.54 14.97 2.59
CA ILE A 346 0.76 15.81 1.65
C ILE A 346 -0.21 14.94 0.83
N ARG A 347 -1.51 15.06 1.08
CA ARG A 347 -2.57 14.21 0.49
C ARG A 347 -3.04 14.70 -0.89
N ARG A 348 -2.11 14.72 -1.86
CA ARG A 348 -2.35 15.18 -3.24
C ARG A 348 -1.86 14.18 -4.28
N ARG A 349 -2.44 14.21 -5.49
CA ARG A 349 -2.02 13.43 -6.65
C ARG A 349 -0.82 14.05 -7.37
N LEU A 350 -0.19 13.29 -8.26
CA LEU A 350 1.01 13.70 -8.99
C LEU A 350 0.79 14.95 -9.84
N ALA A 351 -0.23 14.97 -10.69
CA ALA A 351 -0.46 16.10 -11.58
C ALA A 351 -0.79 17.41 -10.82
N PRO A 352 -1.63 17.41 -9.76
CA PRO A 352 -1.81 18.56 -8.89
C PRO A 352 -0.56 19.02 -8.14
N LEU A 353 0.31 18.11 -7.68
CA LEU A 353 1.58 18.45 -7.06
C LEU A 353 2.53 19.18 -8.02
N LEU A 354 2.42 18.92 -9.33
CA LEU A 354 3.28 19.49 -10.36
C LEU A 354 2.64 20.65 -11.13
N ASP A 355 1.60 21.27 -10.56
CA ASP A 355 0.85 22.39 -11.16
C ASP A 355 0.23 22.05 -12.54
N ASN A 356 -0.07 20.77 -12.79
CA ASN A 356 -0.47 20.23 -14.10
C ASN A 356 0.55 20.51 -15.24
N ASP A 357 1.82 20.79 -14.91
CA ASP A 357 2.86 20.99 -15.92
C ASP A 357 3.27 19.65 -16.52
N ARG A 358 2.77 19.38 -17.73
CA ARG A 358 3.07 18.17 -18.50
C ARG A 358 4.56 17.89 -18.61
N ARG A 359 5.41 18.91 -18.76
CA ARG A 359 6.87 18.71 -18.87
C ARG A 359 7.47 18.20 -17.58
N ARG A 360 6.97 18.67 -16.43
CA ARG A 360 7.38 18.15 -15.12
C ARG A 360 6.86 16.73 -14.92
N ILE A 361 5.61 16.45 -15.27
CA ILE A 361 5.04 15.10 -15.19
C ILE A 361 5.88 14.10 -16.02
N GLU A 362 6.21 14.45 -17.27
CA GLU A 362 7.08 13.63 -18.13
C GLU A 362 8.49 13.48 -17.56
N LEU A 363 9.07 14.54 -16.99
CA LEU A 363 10.38 14.47 -16.35
C LEU A 363 10.39 13.50 -15.17
N LEU A 364 9.43 13.61 -14.24
CA LEU A 364 9.40 12.72 -13.07
C LEU A 364 9.11 11.27 -13.47
N ASN A 365 8.24 11.03 -14.45
CA ASN A 365 8.03 9.68 -14.99
C ASN A 365 9.28 9.15 -15.71
N SER A 366 10.03 10.00 -16.42
CA SER A 366 11.31 9.59 -17.02
C SER A 366 12.33 9.19 -15.95
N VAL A 367 12.38 9.93 -14.83
CA VAL A 367 13.22 9.57 -13.68
C VAL A 367 12.76 8.24 -13.08
N LEU A 368 11.46 8.06 -12.83
CA LEU A 368 10.88 6.81 -12.33
C LEU A 368 11.27 5.60 -13.18
N LEU A 369 11.15 5.72 -14.51
CA LEU A 369 11.37 4.62 -15.45
C LEU A 369 12.85 4.35 -15.79
N THR A 370 13.78 5.19 -15.33
CA THR A 370 15.22 5.07 -15.66
C THR A 370 16.15 4.91 -14.47
N LEU A 371 15.67 5.15 -13.24
CA LEU A 371 16.41 4.85 -12.03
C LEU A 371 16.47 3.33 -11.76
N PRO A 372 17.48 2.84 -11.02
CA PRO A 372 17.63 1.41 -10.74
C PRO A 372 16.54 0.92 -9.78
N GLY A 373 15.61 0.13 -10.31
CA GLY A 373 14.52 -0.48 -9.59
C GLY A 373 13.35 -0.75 -10.54
N SER A 374 12.28 -1.35 -10.02
CA SER A 374 11.07 -1.63 -10.78
C SER A 374 10.03 -0.52 -10.52
N PRO A 375 9.52 0.15 -11.56
CA PRO A 375 8.61 1.27 -11.41
C PRO A 375 7.19 0.80 -11.07
N ILE A 376 6.51 1.59 -10.23
CA ILE A 376 5.14 1.38 -9.79
C ILE A 376 4.36 2.65 -10.15
N VAL A 377 3.33 2.48 -10.99
CA VAL A 377 2.44 3.55 -11.45
C VAL A 377 1.14 3.49 -10.66
N TYR A 378 0.69 4.62 -10.13
CA TYR A 378 -0.59 4.71 -9.42
C TYR A 378 -1.74 4.97 -10.40
N TYR A 379 -2.86 4.24 -10.26
CA TYR A 379 -3.93 4.29 -11.24
C TYR A 379 -4.43 5.71 -11.51
N GLY A 380 -4.51 6.12 -12.78
CA GLY A 380 -4.96 7.43 -13.21
C GLY A 380 -3.86 8.49 -13.33
N ASP A 381 -2.66 8.25 -12.80
CA ASP A 381 -1.53 9.17 -12.99
C ASP A 381 -1.05 9.18 -14.46
N GLU A 382 -1.26 8.08 -15.20
CA GLU A 382 -0.94 7.97 -16.62
C GLU A 382 -1.77 8.90 -17.52
N ILE A 383 -2.98 9.26 -17.07
CA ILE A 383 -3.85 10.25 -17.73
C ILE A 383 -3.78 11.63 -17.08
N GLY A 384 -3.10 11.78 -15.94
CA GLY A 384 -2.97 13.04 -15.21
C GLY A 384 -4.19 13.38 -14.35
N MET A 385 -4.80 12.39 -13.68
CA MET A 385 -5.91 12.63 -12.75
C MET A 385 -5.55 13.63 -11.64
N GLY A 386 -6.56 14.38 -11.23
CA GLY A 386 -6.50 15.32 -10.10
C GLY A 386 -6.80 14.66 -8.75
N ASP A 387 -6.96 15.51 -7.73
CA ASP A 387 -7.36 15.10 -6.38
C ASP A 387 -8.52 15.95 -5.86
N ASN A 388 -9.16 15.49 -4.78
CA ASN A 388 -10.14 16.25 -4.01
C ASN A 388 -9.81 16.20 -2.52
N VAL A 389 -9.00 17.16 -2.06
CA VAL A 389 -8.52 17.24 -0.67
C VAL A 389 -9.62 17.39 0.41
N TYR A 390 -10.88 17.62 0.01
CA TYR A 390 -12.00 17.81 0.91
C TYR A 390 -12.79 16.52 1.24
N LEU A 391 -12.42 15.37 0.66
CA LEU A 391 -13.12 14.11 0.88
C LEU A 391 -12.85 13.46 2.25
N GLY A 392 -11.88 13.99 3.01
CA GLY A 392 -11.49 13.44 4.31
C GLY A 392 -10.39 12.37 4.17
N ASP A 393 -9.60 12.22 5.24
CA ASP A 393 -8.43 11.34 5.27
C ASP A 393 -7.61 11.40 3.96
N ARG A 394 -7.40 10.26 3.28
CA ARG A 394 -6.67 10.08 2.02
C ARG A 394 -7.59 9.85 0.82
N ASP A 395 -8.91 9.88 1.00
CA ASP A 395 -9.90 9.60 -0.06
C ASP A 395 -9.78 10.54 -1.26
N GLY A 396 -9.22 11.73 -1.05
CA GLY A 396 -8.98 12.72 -2.10
C GLY A 396 -8.13 12.24 -3.26
N VAL A 397 -7.27 11.23 -3.08
CA VAL A 397 -6.47 10.64 -4.17
C VAL A 397 -7.05 9.32 -4.71
N ARG A 398 -8.10 8.81 -4.06
CA ARG A 398 -8.72 7.50 -4.30
C ARG A 398 -10.05 7.59 -5.06
N THR A 399 -10.30 8.70 -5.77
CA THR A 399 -11.54 8.89 -6.54
C THR A 399 -11.66 7.92 -7.72
N PRO A 400 -12.87 7.67 -8.26
CA PRO A 400 -13.05 6.74 -9.36
C PRO A 400 -12.20 7.09 -10.61
N MET A 401 -11.70 6.06 -11.29
CA MET A 401 -10.94 6.18 -12.54
C MET A 401 -11.76 6.87 -13.64
N GLN A 402 -11.11 7.72 -14.45
CA GLN A 402 -11.79 8.52 -15.47
C GLN A 402 -11.66 7.88 -16.87
N TRP A 403 -12.61 7.02 -17.24
CA TRP A 403 -12.60 6.29 -18.51
C TRP A 403 -13.08 7.10 -19.71
N SER A 404 -14.16 7.88 -19.56
CA SER A 404 -14.73 8.68 -20.66
C SER A 404 -15.33 10.00 -20.15
N GLY A 405 -15.79 10.83 -21.08
CA GLY A 405 -16.56 12.04 -20.80
C GLY A 405 -18.04 11.79 -20.45
N ASP A 406 -18.47 10.52 -20.39
CA ASP A 406 -19.85 10.14 -20.09
C ASP A 406 -20.16 10.25 -18.59
N ARG A 407 -21.41 9.92 -18.22
CA ARG A 407 -21.87 9.87 -16.83
C ARG A 407 -20.85 9.14 -15.95
N ASN A 408 -20.57 9.72 -14.77
CA ASN A 408 -19.62 9.21 -13.78
C ASN A 408 -18.26 8.84 -14.40
N ALA A 409 -17.79 9.62 -15.38
CA ALA A 409 -16.53 9.36 -16.07
C ALA A 409 -16.44 7.99 -16.76
N GLY A 410 -17.57 7.34 -17.08
CA GLY A 410 -17.60 5.97 -17.60
C GLY A 410 -17.18 4.88 -16.58
N PHE A 411 -17.01 5.25 -15.31
CA PHE A 411 -16.68 4.33 -14.21
C PHE A 411 -17.87 3.44 -13.82
N SER A 412 -19.07 4.03 -13.73
CA SER A 412 -20.29 3.35 -13.28
C SER A 412 -21.53 3.90 -13.99
N THR A 413 -22.54 3.04 -14.19
CA THR A 413 -23.86 3.45 -14.68
C THR A 413 -24.83 3.90 -13.57
N ALA A 414 -24.42 3.74 -12.30
CA ALA A 414 -25.21 4.07 -11.12
C ALA A 414 -25.59 5.55 -11.07
N ASP A 415 -26.53 5.88 -10.16
CA ASP A 415 -26.78 7.28 -9.83
C ASP A 415 -25.59 7.92 -9.13
N ASP A 416 -25.29 9.17 -9.47
CA ASP A 416 -24.11 9.90 -9.00
C ASP A 416 -24.02 9.93 -7.47
N GLY A 417 -25.17 10.00 -6.79
CA GLY A 417 -25.27 9.96 -5.31
C GLY A 417 -25.09 8.57 -4.69
N LYS A 418 -24.90 7.51 -5.49
CA LYS A 418 -24.61 6.14 -5.04
C LYS A 418 -23.13 5.77 -5.19
N LEU A 419 -22.33 6.59 -5.88
CA LEU A 419 -20.91 6.31 -6.01
C LEU A 419 -20.26 6.27 -4.63
N TYR A 420 -19.33 5.32 -4.41
CA TYR A 420 -18.60 5.23 -3.15
C TYR A 420 -17.83 6.53 -2.85
N LEU A 421 -17.30 7.18 -3.89
CA LEU A 421 -16.74 8.53 -3.89
C LEU A 421 -17.15 9.27 -5.17
N PRO A 422 -17.29 10.60 -5.13
CA PRO A 422 -17.57 11.37 -6.33
C PRO A 422 -16.39 11.33 -7.30
N VAL A 423 -16.69 11.37 -8.59
CA VAL A 423 -15.69 11.66 -9.63
C VAL A 423 -15.16 13.09 -9.51
N ILE A 424 -13.93 13.33 -9.96
CA ILE A 424 -13.40 14.69 -10.04
C ILE A 424 -14.17 15.46 -11.12
N ALA A 425 -14.63 16.66 -10.78
CA ALA A 425 -15.48 17.49 -11.65
C ALA A 425 -15.04 18.96 -11.65
N ASP A 426 -13.83 19.26 -11.18
CA ASP A 426 -13.30 20.62 -11.25
C ASP A 426 -12.91 21.00 -12.71
N PRO A 427 -12.77 22.30 -13.02
CA PRO A 427 -12.52 22.75 -14.38
C PRO A 427 -11.20 22.31 -15.02
N VAL A 428 -10.23 21.84 -14.23
CA VAL A 428 -8.88 21.46 -14.70
C VAL A 428 -8.75 19.95 -14.83
N TYR A 429 -9.12 19.19 -13.79
CA TYR A 429 -8.92 17.74 -13.74
C TYR A 429 -10.20 16.92 -13.94
N GLY A 430 -11.34 17.59 -14.10
CA GLY A 430 -12.63 16.93 -14.27
C GLY A 430 -12.64 15.97 -15.46
N TYR A 431 -13.40 14.88 -15.32
CA TYR A 431 -13.43 13.80 -16.32
C TYR A 431 -13.84 14.24 -17.74
N GLN A 432 -14.51 15.40 -17.90
CA GLN A 432 -14.79 15.94 -19.25
C GLN A 432 -13.52 16.41 -19.97
N ALA A 433 -12.46 16.77 -19.24
CA ALA A 433 -11.17 17.19 -19.77
C ALA A 433 -10.12 16.08 -19.69
N VAL A 434 -10.13 15.28 -18.61
CA VAL A 434 -9.15 14.23 -18.35
C VAL A 434 -9.84 12.87 -18.33
N ASN A 435 -9.75 12.11 -19.41
CA ASN A 435 -10.22 10.73 -19.44
C ASN A 435 -9.46 9.87 -20.46
N VAL A 436 -9.50 8.55 -20.29
CA VAL A 436 -8.82 7.59 -21.17
C VAL A 436 -9.27 7.75 -22.63
N ALA A 437 -10.58 7.76 -22.89
CA ALA A 437 -11.14 7.80 -24.24
C ALA A 437 -10.76 9.05 -25.05
N ALA A 438 -10.39 10.15 -24.40
CA ALA A 438 -9.91 11.37 -25.06
C ALA A 438 -8.39 11.36 -25.34
N GLN A 439 -7.63 10.49 -24.67
CA GLN A 439 -6.17 10.40 -24.77
C GLN A 439 -5.66 9.22 -25.61
N THR A 440 -6.54 8.25 -25.88
CA THR A 440 -6.34 7.12 -26.81
C THR A 440 -7.07 7.35 -28.11
#